data_AF-A0A941IXI2-F1
#
_entry.id   AF-A0A941IXI2-F1
#
_cell.length_a   1.000
_cell.length_b   1.000
_cell.length_c   1.000
_cell.angle_alpha   90.00
_cell.angle_beta   90.00
_cell.angle_gamma   90.00
#
_symmetry.space_group_name_H-M   'P 1'
#
loop_
_entity.id
_entity.type
_entity.pdbx_description
1 polymer ?
#
loop_
_entity_poly.entity_id
_entity_poly.type
_entity_poly.pdbx_seq_one_letter_code
_entity_poly.pdbx_strand_id
1 'polypeptide(L)'
;MSNFKDITVSFANLVKSRGKNPFYGTLVLVYIFRNYKEIYQLFFIKQTTLSSRLEILDTLLSSEVFVKELSKTILVTFAAMLVSYVLINLSELLKGVFKNVINVWVSKLIDLITDKTNTYSKDDYNELNDLKNDFEKRYNAEREKRLRSENEVDELEKRVKELLNPDEFNSILHKKISDKNLINPFRTIRDLVNEKKPLVNFPPEENQLLEILKKERVIKLIDEKNRIYDFTNPKGESYVEFFNNWEDSPSALGIN
;
A
#
# COMPACT_ATOMS: atom_id res chain seq x y z
N MET A 1 10.45 52.75 29.57
CA MET A 1 11.25 51.55 29.19
C MET A 1 10.51 50.61 28.22
N SER A 2 9.35 50.99 27.63
CA SER A 2 8.63 50.15 26.63
C SER A 2 9.10 50.36 25.18
N ASN A 3 9.53 51.57 24.81
CA ASN A 3 9.85 51.91 23.41
C ASN A 3 10.98 51.07 22.76
N PHE A 4 11.99 50.62 23.51
CA PHE A 4 13.09 49.81 22.95
C PHE A 4 12.67 48.38 22.59
N LYS A 5 11.71 47.82 23.34
CA LYS A 5 11.20 46.47 23.08
C LYS A 5 10.33 46.46 21.82
N ASP A 6 9.59 47.53 21.59
CA ASP A 6 8.73 47.67 20.40
C ASP A 6 9.56 47.90 19.12
N ILE A 7 10.65 48.67 19.20
CA ILE A 7 11.59 48.88 18.07
C ILE A 7 12.29 47.57 17.70
N THR A 8 12.75 46.79 18.68
CA THR A 8 13.45 45.52 18.43
C THR A 8 12.51 44.45 17.87
N VAL A 9 11.25 44.40 18.35
CA VAL A 9 10.23 43.50 17.81
C VAL A 9 9.80 43.90 16.40
N SER A 10 9.68 45.19 16.08
CA SER A 10 9.34 45.63 14.72
C SER A 10 10.48 45.37 13.74
N PHE A 11 11.75 45.59 14.13
CA PHE A 11 12.92 45.24 13.33
C PHE A 11 13.02 43.74 13.10
N ALA A 12 12.84 42.93 14.14
CA ALA A 12 12.88 41.47 14.03
C ALA A 12 11.78 40.96 13.09
N ASN A 13 10.57 41.53 13.15
CA ASN A 13 9.47 41.18 12.25
C ASN A 13 9.72 41.62 10.80
N LEU A 14 10.34 42.78 10.57
CA LEU A 14 10.76 43.26 9.24
C LEU A 14 11.86 42.38 8.64
N VAL A 15 12.84 41.98 9.44
CA VAL A 15 13.91 41.06 9.03
C VAL A 15 13.34 39.67 8.75
N LYS A 16 12.38 39.18 9.55
CA LYS A 16 11.75 37.87 9.35
C LYS A 16 10.81 37.84 8.14
N SER A 17 10.11 38.94 7.83
CA SER A 17 9.21 39.02 6.68
C SER A 17 9.95 39.26 5.36
N ARG A 18 10.99 40.11 5.36
CA ARG A 18 11.76 40.46 4.14
C ARG A 18 13.04 39.64 3.95
N GLY A 19 13.58 39.02 5.00
CA GLY A 19 14.74 38.13 4.94
C GLY A 19 14.49 36.79 4.23
N LYS A 20 13.23 36.47 3.91
CA LYS A 20 12.90 35.36 3.00
C LYS A 20 13.35 35.63 1.56
N ASN A 21 13.54 36.90 1.19
CA ASN A 21 14.13 37.25 -0.08
C ASN A 21 15.66 37.27 0.08
N PRO A 22 16.39 36.36 -0.60
CA PRO A 22 17.83 36.24 -0.45
C PRO A 22 18.54 37.57 -0.78
N PHE A 23 17.99 38.40 -1.66
CA PHE A 23 18.56 39.71 -1.99
C PHE A 23 18.61 40.64 -0.79
N TYR A 24 17.54 40.73 -0.01
CA TYR A 24 17.50 41.61 1.17
C TYR A 24 18.44 41.12 2.27
N GLY A 25 18.54 39.79 2.47
CA GLY A 25 19.49 39.21 3.40
C GLY A 25 20.94 39.54 3.04
N THR A 26 21.32 39.31 1.78
CA THR A 26 22.65 39.65 1.27
C THR A 26 22.91 41.16 1.33
N LEU A 27 21.92 42.00 1.01
CA LEU A 27 22.04 43.45 1.05
C LEU A 27 22.33 43.96 2.46
N VAL A 28 21.62 43.47 3.46
CA VAL A 28 21.84 43.84 4.87
C VAL A 28 23.23 43.39 5.33
N LEU A 29 23.66 42.17 4.97
CA LEU A 29 25.00 41.70 5.29
C LEU A 29 26.08 42.55 4.65
N VAL A 30 25.99 42.81 3.34
CA VAL A 30 26.96 43.65 2.60
C VAL A 30 26.99 45.08 3.18
N TYR A 31 25.82 45.64 3.53
CA TYR A 31 25.74 46.94 4.18
C TYR A 31 26.48 46.98 5.51
N ILE A 32 26.28 45.96 6.36
CA ILE A 32 26.94 45.86 7.67
C ILE A 32 28.46 45.69 7.50
N PHE A 33 28.90 44.83 6.59
CA PHE A 33 30.33 44.62 6.33
C PHE A 33 31.02 45.86 5.77
N ARG A 34 30.33 46.63 4.95
CA ARG A 34 30.91 47.82 4.32
C ARG A 34 30.94 49.03 5.26
N ASN A 35 29.91 49.17 6.09
CA ASN A 35 29.81 50.24 7.10
C ASN A 35 30.20 49.72 8.51
N TYR A 36 31.10 48.74 8.57
CA TYR A 36 31.42 48.05 9.83
C TYR A 36 32.07 48.99 10.84
N LYS A 37 32.81 50.01 10.38
CA LYS A 37 33.50 50.97 11.25
C LYS A 37 32.49 51.87 11.96
N GLU A 38 31.51 52.35 11.22
CA GLU A 38 30.47 53.26 11.69
C GLU A 38 29.52 52.53 12.64
N ILE A 39 29.14 51.30 12.29
CA ILE A 39 28.35 50.41 13.15
C ILE A 39 29.14 50.09 14.43
N TYR A 40 30.42 49.76 14.32
CA TYR A 40 31.25 49.47 15.49
C TYR A 40 31.40 50.69 16.41
N GLN A 41 31.60 51.88 15.84
CA GLN A 41 31.67 53.14 16.59
C GLN A 41 30.36 53.50 17.30
N LEU A 42 29.21 53.21 16.67
CA LEU A 42 27.88 53.43 17.23
C LEU A 42 27.55 52.50 18.40
N PHE A 43 27.92 51.22 18.31
CA PHE A 43 27.51 50.20 19.28
C PHE A 43 28.55 49.87 20.36
N PHE A 44 29.85 49.94 20.06
CA PHE A 44 30.89 49.34 20.92
C PHE A 44 31.84 50.31 21.62
N ILE A 45 31.92 51.59 21.20
CA ILE A 45 32.83 52.55 21.84
C ILE A 45 32.14 53.24 23.02
N LYS A 46 32.50 52.85 24.25
CA LYS A 46 32.03 53.47 25.51
C LYS A 46 32.48 54.93 25.72
N GLN A 47 33.51 55.39 25.00
CA GLN A 47 34.15 56.70 25.22
C GLN A 47 33.72 57.81 24.24
N THR A 48 32.81 57.55 23.29
CA THR A 48 32.31 58.59 22.40
C THR A 48 31.23 59.42 23.08
N THR A 49 31.39 60.75 23.09
CA THR A 49 30.35 61.67 23.58
C THR A 49 29.09 61.58 22.72
N LEU A 50 27.93 61.87 23.31
CA LEU A 50 26.64 61.84 22.60
C LEU A 50 26.66 62.70 21.32
N SER A 51 27.35 63.85 21.39
CA SER A 51 27.52 64.77 20.26
C SER A 51 28.29 64.14 19.11
N SER A 52 29.39 63.44 19.38
CA SER A 52 30.17 62.74 18.34
C SER A 52 29.38 61.63 17.67
N ARG A 53 28.49 60.94 18.41
CA ARG A 53 27.62 59.90 17.83
C ARG A 53 26.55 60.49 16.92
N LEU A 54 25.98 61.63 17.29
CA LEU A 54 25.00 62.36 16.47
C LEU A 54 25.64 62.89 15.19
N GLU A 55 26.85 63.42 15.27
CA GLU A 55 27.60 63.93 14.11
C GLU A 55 27.94 62.81 13.11
N ILE A 56 28.34 61.63 13.60
CA ILE A 56 28.51 60.44 12.78
C ILE A 56 27.18 60.05 12.11
N LEU A 57 26.08 60.04 12.87
CA LEU A 57 24.76 59.69 12.35
C LEU A 57 24.29 60.66 11.26
N ASP A 58 24.50 61.96 11.47
CA ASP A 58 24.09 63.03 10.57
C ASP A 58 24.91 63.01 9.28
N THR A 59 26.21 62.72 9.39
CA THR A 59 27.08 62.51 8.23
C THR A 59 26.63 61.28 7.41
N LEU A 60 26.24 60.20 8.10
CA LEU A 60 25.77 58.96 7.48
C LEU A 60 24.38 59.08 6.83
N LEU A 61 23.51 59.91 7.40
CA LEU A 61 22.14 60.19 6.94
C LEU A 61 22.05 61.40 6.00
N SER A 62 23.14 62.13 5.80
CA SER A 62 23.20 63.21 4.82
C SER A 62 22.81 62.65 3.44
N SER A 63 21.85 63.31 2.78
CA SER A 63 21.11 62.67 1.67
C SER A 63 22.03 62.23 0.52
N GLU A 64 23.09 62.98 0.23
CA GLU A 64 24.04 62.65 -0.83
C GLU A 64 24.91 61.44 -0.47
N VAL A 65 25.44 61.38 0.76
CA VAL A 65 26.30 60.28 1.21
C VAL A 65 25.47 59.01 1.34
N PHE A 66 24.27 59.11 1.92
CA PHE A 66 23.38 57.97 2.10
C PHE A 66 22.98 57.32 0.77
N VAL A 67 22.53 58.11 -0.22
CA VAL A 67 22.11 57.59 -1.53
C VAL A 67 23.29 57.00 -2.29
N LYS A 68 24.46 57.63 -2.22
CA LYS A 68 25.68 57.13 -2.86
C LYS A 68 26.18 55.82 -2.23
N GLU A 69 26.13 55.71 -0.91
CA GLU A 69 26.56 54.51 -0.21
C GLU A 69 25.57 53.36 -0.40
N LEU A 70 24.27 53.65 -0.36
CA LEU A 70 23.20 52.67 -0.60
C LEU A 70 23.23 52.12 -2.04
N SER A 71 23.36 52.98 -3.05
CA SER A 71 23.42 52.55 -4.46
C SER A 71 24.63 51.65 -4.76
N LYS A 72 25.81 52.03 -4.26
CA LYS A 72 27.00 51.15 -4.32
C LYS A 72 26.77 49.83 -3.57
N THR A 73 26.03 49.84 -2.46
CA THR A 73 25.77 48.61 -1.67
C THR A 73 24.88 47.66 -2.45
N ILE A 74 23.84 48.20 -3.10
CA ILE A 74 22.96 47.46 -4.01
C ILE A 74 23.78 46.82 -5.15
N LEU A 75 24.70 47.58 -5.76
CA LEU A 75 25.52 47.09 -6.87
C LEU A 75 26.47 45.96 -6.43
N VAL A 76 27.15 46.12 -5.29
CA VAL A 76 28.00 45.07 -4.72
C VAL A 76 27.19 43.83 -4.34
N THR A 77 26.00 44.01 -3.79
CA THR A 77 25.08 42.91 -3.46
C THR A 77 24.69 42.13 -4.71
N PHE A 78 24.34 42.83 -5.79
CA PHE A 78 24.01 42.21 -7.06
C PHE A 78 25.19 41.42 -7.64
N ALA A 79 26.40 41.99 -7.61
CA ALA A 79 27.61 41.29 -8.03
C ALA A 79 27.88 40.04 -7.18
N ALA A 80 27.73 40.12 -5.86
CA ALA A 80 27.90 38.98 -4.96
C ALA A 80 26.88 37.86 -5.23
N MET A 81 25.63 38.21 -5.53
CA MET A 81 24.61 37.24 -5.94
C MET A 81 24.95 36.56 -7.26
N LEU A 82 25.42 37.33 -8.26
CA LEU A 82 25.81 36.78 -9.55
C LEU A 82 26.97 35.79 -9.39
N VAL A 83 27.98 36.16 -8.60
CA VAL A 83 29.11 35.28 -8.26
C VAL A 83 28.61 34.02 -7.55
N SER A 84 27.71 34.15 -6.58
CA SER A 84 27.14 32.99 -5.85
C SER A 84 26.42 32.03 -6.81
N TYR A 85 25.65 32.56 -7.75
CA TYR A 85 24.97 31.74 -8.76
C TYR A 85 25.96 31.00 -9.66
N VAL A 86 27.03 31.68 -10.10
CA VAL A 86 28.09 31.05 -10.89
C VAL A 86 28.78 29.93 -10.09
N LEU A 87 29.07 30.15 -8.81
CA LEU A 87 29.71 29.14 -7.95
C LEU A 87 28.82 27.91 -7.75
N ILE A 88 27.52 28.09 -7.57
CA ILE A 88 26.57 26.97 -7.42
C ILE A 88 26.57 26.11 -8.69
N ASN A 89 26.43 26.75 -9.86
CA ASN A 89 26.46 26.02 -11.14
C ASN A 89 27.81 25.33 -11.38
N LEU A 90 28.92 25.99 -11.02
CA LEU A 90 30.24 25.39 -11.13
C LEU A 90 30.41 24.19 -10.18
N SER A 91 29.83 24.25 -8.97
CA SER A 91 29.81 23.14 -8.02
C SER A 91 29.03 21.94 -8.58
N GLU A 92 27.90 22.17 -9.22
CA GLU A 92 27.11 21.11 -9.86
C GLU A 92 27.85 20.49 -11.05
N LEU A 93 28.49 21.32 -11.88
CA LEU A 93 29.31 20.85 -12.99
C LEU A 93 30.47 19.99 -12.49
N LEU A 94 31.19 20.45 -11.47
CA LEU A 94 32.26 19.68 -10.82
C LEU A 94 31.72 18.35 -10.30
N LYS A 95 30.62 18.32 -9.55
CA LYS A 95 30.02 17.07 -9.05
C LYS A 95 29.69 16.10 -10.19
N GLY A 96 29.14 16.59 -11.29
CA GLY A 96 28.86 15.78 -12.48
C GLY A 96 30.13 15.19 -13.11
N VAL A 97 31.18 16.00 -13.26
CA VAL A 97 32.47 15.55 -13.79
C VAL A 97 33.14 14.53 -12.86
N PHE A 98 33.14 14.77 -11.55
CA PHE A 98 33.69 13.81 -10.57
C PHE A 98 32.92 12.49 -10.60
N LYS A 99 31.58 12.52 -10.62
CA LYS A 99 30.75 11.30 -10.66
C LYS A 99 30.94 10.51 -11.96
N ASN A 100 31.01 11.18 -13.11
CA ASN A 100 30.99 10.48 -14.40
C ASN A 100 32.39 10.15 -14.92
N VAL A 101 33.40 10.95 -14.62
CA VAL A 101 34.75 10.77 -15.15
C VAL A 101 35.66 10.12 -14.12
N ILE A 102 35.68 10.65 -12.89
CA ILE A 102 36.63 10.17 -11.88
C ILE A 102 36.22 8.82 -11.33
N ASN A 103 34.94 8.58 -11.03
CA ASN A 103 34.53 7.24 -10.58
C ASN A 103 34.75 6.16 -11.65
N VAL A 104 34.52 6.47 -12.93
CA VAL A 104 34.77 5.53 -14.04
C VAL A 104 36.26 5.30 -14.26
N TRP A 105 37.09 6.34 -14.09
CA TRP A 105 38.54 6.18 -14.18
C TRP A 105 39.10 5.39 -13.01
N VAL A 106 38.67 5.69 -11.79
CA VAL A 106 39.11 5.01 -10.57
C VAL A 106 38.65 3.55 -10.59
N SER A 107 37.42 3.25 -10.99
CA SER A 107 36.95 1.87 -11.12
C SER A 107 37.80 1.11 -12.13
N LYS A 108 38.06 1.69 -13.32
CA LYS A 108 38.92 1.08 -14.33
C LYS A 108 40.36 0.87 -13.86
N LEU A 109 40.92 1.81 -13.08
CA LEU A 109 42.27 1.70 -12.55
C LEU A 109 42.36 0.60 -11.48
N ILE A 110 41.36 0.49 -10.62
CA ILE A 110 41.27 -0.56 -9.60
C ILE A 110 41.05 -1.93 -10.24
N ASP A 111 40.21 -2.02 -11.28
CA ASP A 111 40.00 -3.24 -12.07
C ASP A 111 41.26 -3.68 -12.81
N LEU A 112 42.09 -2.72 -13.26
CA LEU A 112 43.41 -3.01 -13.88
C LEU A 112 44.46 -3.49 -12.87
N ILE A 113 44.38 -3.05 -11.60
CA ILE A 113 45.32 -3.40 -10.54
C ILE A 113 44.91 -4.72 -9.86
N THR A 114 43.62 -5.02 -9.80
CA THR A 114 43.07 -6.18 -9.11
C THR A 114 42.52 -7.15 -10.14
N ASP A 115 43.31 -8.18 -10.48
CA ASP A 115 43.02 -9.19 -11.51
C ASP A 115 41.82 -10.12 -11.19
N LYS A 116 40.80 -9.62 -10.48
CA LYS A 116 39.58 -10.35 -10.06
C LYS A 116 38.39 -9.40 -9.89
N THR A 117 37.58 -9.30 -10.94
CA THR A 117 36.10 -9.43 -11.00
C THR A 117 35.22 -9.22 -9.73
N ASN A 118 35.59 -8.43 -8.72
CA ASN A 118 34.74 -8.29 -7.53
C ASN A 118 34.98 -7.02 -6.70
N THR A 119 35.05 -5.84 -7.32
CA THR A 119 35.03 -4.58 -6.59
C THR A 119 33.75 -3.81 -6.92
N TYR A 120 32.62 -4.25 -6.37
CA TYR A 120 31.38 -3.48 -6.42
C TYR A 120 31.46 -2.33 -5.40
N SER A 121 30.85 -1.18 -5.72
CA SER A 121 30.68 -0.12 -4.73
C SER A 121 29.84 -0.66 -3.56
N LYS A 122 30.07 -0.15 -2.34
CA LYS A 122 29.25 -0.50 -1.17
C LYS A 122 27.77 -0.19 -1.44
N ASP A 123 27.50 0.83 -2.23
CA ASP A 123 26.14 1.21 -2.63
C ASP A 123 25.51 0.16 -3.55
N ASP A 124 26.24 -0.33 -4.56
CA ASP A 124 25.78 -1.39 -5.47
C ASP A 124 25.51 -2.69 -4.71
N TYR A 125 26.37 -3.02 -3.72
CA TYR A 125 26.17 -4.18 -2.85
C TYR A 125 24.90 -4.06 -2.02
N ASN A 126 24.65 -2.89 -1.43
CA ASN A 126 23.45 -2.64 -0.63
C ASN A 126 22.20 -2.71 -1.50
N GLU A 127 22.22 -2.11 -2.70
CA GLU A 127 21.12 -2.18 -3.67
C GLU A 127 20.81 -3.63 -4.07
N LEU A 128 21.85 -4.42 -4.38
CA LEU A 128 21.69 -5.83 -4.74
C LEU A 128 21.12 -6.65 -3.56
N ASN A 129 21.55 -6.35 -2.33
CA ASN A 129 21.07 -7.03 -1.15
C ASN A 129 19.61 -6.68 -0.83
N ASP A 130 19.22 -5.42 -1.02
CA ASP A 130 17.82 -4.98 -0.88
C ASP A 130 16.93 -5.63 -1.93
N LEU A 131 17.42 -5.71 -3.18
CA LEU A 131 16.73 -6.38 -4.27
C LEU A 131 16.56 -7.88 -4.00
N LYS A 132 17.61 -8.54 -3.50
CA LYS A 132 17.55 -9.94 -3.06
C LYS A 132 16.51 -10.14 -1.95
N ASN A 133 16.50 -9.27 -0.94
CA ASN A 133 15.55 -9.35 0.17
C ASN A 133 14.10 -9.15 -0.31
N ASP A 134 13.86 -8.25 -1.27
CA ASP A 134 12.52 -8.07 -1.86
C ASP A 134 12.09 -9.30 -2.66
N PHE A 135 13.00 -9.88 -3.46
CA PHE A 135 12.75 -11.12 -4.19
C PHE A 135 12.41 -12.28 -3.24
N GLU A 136 13.15 -12.44 -2.15
CA GLU A 136 12.92 -13.49 -1.16
C GLU A 136 11.55 -13.33 -0.47
N LYS A 137 11.17 -12.09 -0.12
CA LYS A 137 9.83 -11.80 0.40
C LYS A 137 8.72 -12.16 -0.58
N ARG A 138 8.85 -11.75 -1.85
CA ARG A 138 7.86 -12.07 -2.90
C ARG A 138 7.76 -13.57 -3.12
N TYR A 139 8.88 -14.26 -3.19
CA TYR A 139 8.93 -15.71 -3.36
C TYR A 139 8.25 -16.44 -2.21
N ASN A 140 8.52 -16.05 -0.96
CA ASN A 140 7.90 -16.66 0.21
C ASN A 140 6.38 -16.40 0.26
N ALA A 141 5.94 -15.18 -0.08
CA ALA A 141 4.52 -14.87 -0.18
C ALA A 141 3.80 -15.70 -1.26
N GLU A 142 4.43 -15.90 -2.41
CA GLU A 142 3.87 -16.73 -3.49
C GLU A 142 3.82 -18.21 -3.10
N ARG A 143 4.87 -18.71 -2.44
CA ARG A 143 4.93 -20.08 -1.92
C ARG A 143 3.83 -20.32 -0.88
N GLU A 144 3.59 -19.38 0.04
CA GLU A 144 2.50 -19.49 1.01
C GLU A 144 1.12 -19.51 0.34
N LYS A 145 0.89 -18.66 -0.65
CA LYS A 145 -0.37 -18.67 -1.42
C LYS A 145 -0.58 -20.00 -2.11
N ARG A 146 0.45 -20.53 -2.77
CA ARG A 146 0.40 -21.83 -3.44
C ARG A 146 0.06 -22.96 -2.47
N LEU A 147 0.71 -22.99 -1.30
CA LEU A 147 0.42 -23.98 -0.26
C LEU A 147 -1.04 -23.88 0.22
N ARG A 148 -1.60 -22.68 0.37
CA ARG A 148 -3.02 -22.50 0.72
C ARG A 148 -3.93 -23.02 -0.38
N SER A 149 -3.66 -22.68 -1.63
CA SER A 149 -4.44 -23.21 -2.77
C SER A 149 -4.36 -24.73 -2.88
N GLU A 150 -3.18 -25.33 -2.67
CA GLU A 150 -3.02 -26.79 -2.67
C GLU A 150 -3.85 -27.43 -1.55
N ASN A 151 -3.82 -26.89 -0.33
CA ASN A 151 -4.65 -27.37 0.78
C ASN A 151 -6.17 -27.24 0.49
N GLU A 152 -6.59 -26.14 -0.13
CA GLU A 152 -8.00 -25.94 -0.52
C GLU A 152 -8.42 -26.95 -1.59
N VAL A 153 -7.54 -27.24 -2.56
CA VAL A 153 -7.78 -28.28 -3.59
C VAL A 153 -7.91 -29.66 -2.94
N ASP A 154 -7.01 -30.01 -2.02
CA ASP A 154 -7.06 -31.29 -1.30
C ASP A 154 -8.34 -31.43 -0.47
N GLU A 155 -8.78 -30.36 0.20
CA GLU A 155 -10.02 -30.36 0.97
C GLU A 155 -11.24 -30.51 0.04
N LEU A 156 -11.25 -29.80 -1.09
CA LEU A 156 -12.31 -29.94 -2.09
C LEU A 156 -12.33 -31.33 -2.71
N GLU A 157 -11.17 -31.91 -3.03
CA GLU A 157 -11.08 -33.30 -3.50
C GLU A 157 -11.63 -34.29 -2.47
N LYS A 158 -11.32 -34.08 -1.18
CA LYS A 158 -11.85 -34.92 -0.11
C LYS A 158 -13.37 -34.82 -0.02
N ARG A 159 -13.92 -33.60 -0.03
CA ARG A 159 -15.38 -33.38 -0.06
C ARG A 159 -16.02 -34.01 -1.30
N VAL A 160 -15.37 -33.91 -2.46
CA VAL A 160 -15.85 -34.55 -3.68
C VAL A 160 -15.82 -36.07 -3.53
N LYS A 161 -14.76 -36.67 -2.99
CA LYS A 161 -14.69 -38.12 -2.72
C LYS A 161 -15.76 -38.59 -1.73
N GLU A 162 -16.01 -37.83 -0.66
CA GLU A 162 -17.09 -38.08 0.30
C GLU A 162 -18.48 -38.00 -0.37
N LEU A 163 -18.69 -37.03 -1.25
CA LEU A 163 -19.93 -36.91 -2.04
C LEU A 163 -20.06 -37.97 -3.16
N LEU A 164 -18.94 -38.52 -3.64
CA LEU A 164 -18.89 -39.52 -4.70
C LEU A 164 -18.97 -40.97 -4.19
N ASN A 165 -18.91 -41.22 -2.88
CA ASN A 165 -19.16 -42.52 -2.27
C ASN A 165 -20.67 -42.74 -2.12
N PRO A 166 -21.33 -43.45 -3.06
CA PRO A 166 -22.80 -43.48 -3.12
C PRO A 166 -23.39 -44.13 -1.87
N ASP A 167 -22.75 -45.17 -1.35
CA ASP A 167 -23.23 -45.95 -0.21
C ASP A 167 -23.25 -45.13 1.10
N GLU A 168 -22.23 -44.29 1.31
CA GLU A 168 -22.11 -43.44 2.49
C GLU A 168 -23.07 -42.25 2.43
N PHE A 169 -23.19 -41.60 1.27
CA PHE A 169 -24.19 -40.56 1.03
C PHE A 169 -25.61 -41.08 1.27
N ASN A 170 -25.91 -42.26 0.74
CA ASN A 170 -27.22 -42.88 0.88
C ASN A 170 -27.53 -43.27 2.33
N SER A 171 -26.54 -43.74 3.10
CA SER A 171 -26.68 -44.01 4.53
C SER A 171 -26.98 -42.75 5.34
N ILE A 172 -26.30 -41.63 5.05
CA ILE A 172 -26.54 -40.34 5.71
C ILE A 172 -27.92 -39.78 5.37
N LEU A 173 -28.33 -39.88 4.10
CA LEU A 173 -29.66 -39.46 3.65
C LEU A 173 -30.76 -40.27 4.33
N HIS A 174 -30.58 -41.60 4.40
CA HIS A 174 -31.50 -42.50 5.10
C HIS A 174 -31.66 -42.10 6.57
N LYS A 175 -30.56 -41.85 7.28
CA LYS A 175 -30.61 -41.40 8.68
C LYS A 175 -31.39 -40.09 8.83
N LYS A 176 -31.13 -39.09 7.97
CA LYS A 176 -31.85 -37.81 7.99
C LYS A 176 -33.36 -37.93 7.71
N ILE A 177 -33.76 -38.86 6.84
CA ILE A 177 -35.17 -39.10 6.51
C ILE A 177 -35.86 -39.88 7.64
N SER A 178 -35.20 -40.91 8.18
CA SER A 178 -35.69 -41.74 9.28
C SER A 178 -35.83 -40.94 10.58
N ASP A 179 -34.82 -40.15 10.96
CA ASP A 179 -34.83 -39.34 12.20
C ASP A 179 -35.96 -38.29 12.21
N LYS A 180 -36.49 -37.93 11.04
CA LYS A 180 -37.59 -36.96 10.87
C LYS A 180 -38.96 -37.60 10.62
N ASN A 181 -39.07 -38.93 10.68
CA ASN A 181 -40.29 -39.69 10.34
C ASN A 181 -40.82 -39.45 8.91
N LEU A 182 -39.96 -39.04 7.98
CA LEU A 182 -40.36 -38.67 6.61
C LEU A 182 -40.40 -39.86 5.63
N ILE A 183 -40.39 -41.10 6.14
CA ILE A 183 -40.36 -42.33 5.33
C ILE A 183 -41.66 -42.49 4.51
N ASN A 184 -42.82 -42.20 5.11
CA ASN A 184 -44.11 -42.30 4.41
C ASN A 184 -44.30 -41.18 3.35
N PRO A 185 -43.96 -39.91 3.65
CA PRO A 185 -43.84 -38.86 2.65
C PRO A 185 -42.91 -39.24 1.49
N PHE A 186 -41.79 -39.89 1.78
CA PHE A 186 -40.83 -40.34 0.77
C PHE A 186 -41.42 -41.37 -0.19
N ARG A 187 -42.16 -42.38 0.32
CA ARG A 187 -42.89 -43.35 -0.51
C ARG A 187 -43.87 -42.67 -1.45
N THR A 188 -44.63 -41.71 -0.94
CA THR A 188 -45.62 -40.96 -1.72
C THR A 188 -44.97 -40.19 -2.85
N ILE A 189 -43.85 -39.50 -2.58
CA ILE A 189 -43.10 -38.77 -3.62
C ILE A 189 -42.49 -39.74 -4.64
N ARG A 190 -41.92 -40.87 -4.20
CA ARG A 190 -41.39 -41.92 -5.10
C ARG A 190 -42.44 -42.40 -6.09
N ASP A 191 -43.61 -42.78 -5.59
CA ASP A 191 -44.68 -43.35 -6.42
C ASP A 191 -45.17 -42.32 -7.45
N LEU A 192 -45.27 -41.04 -7.06
CA LEU A 192 -45.64 -39.95 -7.97
C LEU A 192 -44.60 -39.72 -9.08
N VAL A 193 -43.31 -39.85 -8.78
CA VAL A 193 -42.25 -39.71 -9.79
C VAL A 193 -42.23 -40.92 -10.75
N ASN A 194 -42.40 -42.14 -10.24
CA ASN A 194 -42.50 -43.35 -11.07
C ASN A 194 -43.69 -43.25 -12.04
N GLU A 195 -44.81 -42.67 -11.59
CA GLU A 195 -45.99 -42.43 -12.41
C GLU A 195 -45.92 -41.17 -13.27
N LYS A 196 -44.80 -40.42 -13.24
CA LYS A 196 -44.59 -39.14 -13.94
C LYS A 196 -45.69 -38.11 -13.67
N LYS A 197 -46.29 -38.15 -12.48
CA LYS A 197 -47.35 -37.23 -12.06
C LYS A 197 -46.76 -35.90 -11.59
N PRO A 198 -47.48 -34.78 -11.78
CA PRO A 198 -47.03 -33.48 -11.32
C PRO A 198 -47.04 -33.41 -9.79
N LEU A 199 -46.02 -32.75 -9.23
CA LEU A 199 -45.83 -32.62 -7.79
C LEU A 199 -46.44 -31.30 -7.31
N VAL A 200 -47.76 -31.31 -7.11
CA VAL A 200 -48.52 -30.09 -6.79
C VAL A 200 -49.37 -30.34 -5.55
N ASN A 201 -49.40 -29.35 -4.64
CA ASN A 201 -50.18 -29.33 -3.40
C ASN A 201 -49.88 -30.49 -2.44
N PHE A 202 -48.62 -30.63 -2.07
CA PHE A 202 -48.19 -31.55 -1.04
C PHE A 202 -48.61 -31.13 0.37
N PRO A 203 -48.91 -32.08 1.26
CA PRO A 203 -48.97 -31.79 2.68
C PRO A 203 -47.62 -31.27 3.22
N PRO A 204 -47.60 -30.66 4.42
CA PRO A 204 -46.41 -29.97 4.96
C PRO A 204 -45.16 -30.86 5.06
N GLU A 205 -45.33 -32.16 5.33
CA GLU A 205 -44.26 -33.12 5.54
C GLU A 205 -43.56 -33.49 4.21
N GLU A 206 -44.32 -33.66 3.14
CA GLU A 206 -43.83 -33.91 1.79
C GLU A 206 -43.14 -32.67 1.21
N ASN A 207 -43.62 -31.45 1.51
CA ASN A 207 -42.93 -30.22 1.15
C ASN A 207 -41.59 -30.07 1.89
N GLN A 208 -41.56 -30.40 3.18
CA GLN A 208 -40.33 -30.40 3.97
C GLN A 208 -39.31 -31.38 3.41
N LEU A 209 -39.75 -32.57 3.01
CA LEU A 209 -38.90 -33.56 2.36
C LEU A 209 -38.40 -33.07 1.00
N LEU A 210 -39.26 -32.46 0.18
CA LEU A 210 -38.88 -31.92 -1.13
C LEU A 210 -37.79 -30.85 -1.02
N GLU A 211 -37.87 -29.96 -0.02
CA GLU A 211 -36.83 -28.95 0.24
C GLU A 211 -35.50 -29.57 0.66
N ILE A 212 -35.53 -30.64 1.47
CA ILE A 212 -34.32 -31.40 1.82
C ILE A 212 -33.71 -32.04 0.56
N LEU A 213 -34.53 -32.70 -0.25
CA LEU A 213 -34.07 -33.40 -1.46
C LEU A 213 -33.55 -32.43 -2.54
N LYS A 214 -34.14 -31.23 -2.66
CA LYS A 214 -33.60 -30.12 -3.48
C LYS A 214 -32.24 -29.65 -2.96
N LYS A 215 -32.15 -29.36 -1.67
CA LYS A 215 -30.93 -28.82 -1.04
C LYS A 215 -29.76 -29.78 -1.16
N GLU A 216 -30.02 -31.07 -0.99
CA GLU A 216 -29.03 -32.15 -1.10
C GLU A 216 -28.80 -32.59 -2.56
N ARG A 217 -29.40 -31.89 -3.55
CA ARG A 217 -29.28 -32.15 -5.00
C ARG A 217 -29.65 -33.57 -5.45
N VAL A 218 -30.47 -34.27 -4.67
CA VAL A 218 -30.98 -35.61 -4.96
C VAL A 218 -32.04 -35.57 -6.06
N ILE A 219 -32.70 -34.42 -6.21
CA ILE A 219 -33.68 -34.17 -7.25
C ILE A 219 -33.23 -32.95 -8.06
N LYS A 220 -33.19 -33.08 -9.38
CA LYS A 220 -33.25 -31.93 -10.30
C LYS A 220 -34.72 -31.61 -10.60
N LEU A 221 -35.15 -30.41 -10.26
CA LEU A 221 -36.47 -29.84 -10.57
C LEU A 221 -36.23 -28.72 -11.62
N ILE A 222 -37.03 -28.44 -12.66
CA ILE A 222 -38.44 -28.69 -13.00
C ILE A 222 -38.64 -28.23 -14.47
N ASP A 223 -39.41 -28.93 -15.30
CA ASP A 223 -40.10 -28.34 -16.48
C ASP A 223 -41.26 -27.46 -15.99
N GLU A 224 -41.74 -26.47 -16.74
CA GLU A 224 -42.74 -25.42 -16.39
C GLU A 224 -44.01 -25.90 -15.63
N LYS A 225 -44.25 -27.21 -15.52
CA LYS A 225 -45.38 -27.88 -14.86
C LYS A 225 -45.03 -28.61 -13.55
N ASN A 226 -43.90 -28.32 -12.91
CA ASN A 226 -43.49 -28.94 -11.63
C ASN A 226 -43.37 -30.48 -11.65
N ARG A 227 -42.82 -31.05 -12.74
CA ARG A 227 -42.58 -32.49 -12.88
C ARG A 227 -41.10 -32.82 -12.59
N ILE A 228 -40.84 -33.81 -11.72
CA ILE A 228 -39.51 -34.43 -11.60
C ILE A 228 -39.38 -35.46 -12.71
N TYR A 229 -38.30 -35.39 -13.49
CA TYR A 229 -38.00 -36.40 -14.50
C TYR A 229 -36.84 -37.31 -14.12
N ASP A 230 -36.09 -36.99 -13.07
CA ASP A 230 -34.90 -37.76 -12.76
C ASP A 230 -34.51 -37.67 -11.29
N PHE A 231 -34.50 -38.83 -10.63
CA PHE A 231 -33.80 -39.04 -9.38
C PHE A 231 -32.44 -39.61 -9.74
N THR A 232 -31.48 -38.77 -10.11
CA THR A 232 -30.11 -39.23 -10.39
C THR A 232 -29.11 -38.70 -9.40
N ASN A 233 -28.18 -39.57 -9.00
CA ASN A 233 -27.02 -39.14 -8.22
C ASN A 233 -26.11 -38.25 -9.10
N PRO A 234 -25.07 -37.61 -8.53
CA PRO A 234 -24.14 -36.78 -9.30
C PRO A 234 -23.43 -37.52 -10.46
N LYS A 235 -23.47 -38.86 -10.49
CA LYS A 235 -22.92 -39.72 -11.55
C LYS A 235 -23.94 -40.10 -12.64
N GLY A 236 -25.22 -39.70 -12.50
CA GLY A 236 -26.27 -40.03 -13.46
C GLY A 236 -26.92 -41.40 -13.24
N GLU A 237 -26.69 -42.03 -12.09
CA GLU A 237 -27.31 -43.32 -11.74
C GLU A 237 -28.68 -43.08 -11.10
N SER A 238 -29.69 -43.84 -11.53
CA SER A 238 -31.07 -43.71 -11.05
C SER A 238 -31.17 -44.16 -9.59
N TYR A 239 -31.47 -43.24 -8.67
CA TYR A 239 -31.76 -43.57 -7.27
C TYR A 239 -32.98 -44.49 -7.13
N VAL A 240 -33.82 -44.63 -8.16
CA VAL A 240 -34.92 -45.60 -8.15
C VAL A 240 -34.39 -47.02 -7.93
N GLU A 241 -33.25 -47.38 -8.53
CA GLU A 241 -32.63 -48.70 -8.35
C GLU A 241 -32.03 -48.87 -6.95
N PHE A 242 -31.41 -47.82 -6.40
CA PHE A 242 -30.87 -47.84 -5.04
C PHE A 242 -31.97 -48.02 -3.98
N PHE A 243 -33.11 -47.35 -4.14
CA PHE A 243 -34.24 -47.48 -3.22
C PHE A 243 -35.06 -48.76 -3.42
N ASN A 244 -35.09 -49.32 -4.63
CA ASN A 244 -35.65 -50.66 -4.86
C ASN A 244 -34.81 -51.72 -4.13
N ASN A 245 -33.47 -51.64 -4.22
CA ASN A 245 -32.57 -52.52 -3.46
C ASN A 245 -32.58 -52.26 -1.94
N TRP A 246 -33.10 -51.11 -1.50
CA TRP A 246 -33.27 -50.77 -0.08
C TRP A 246 -34.47 -51.49 0.54
N GLU A 247 -35.57 -51.72 -0.20
CA GLU A 247 -36.71 -52.54 0.26
C GLU A 247 -36.34 -54.01 0.48
N ASP A 248 -35.39 -54.53 -0.30
CA ASP A 248 -34.86 -55.90 -0.18
C ASP A 248 -33.75 -56.01 0.89
N SER A 249 -33.34 -54.90 1.51
CA SER A 249 -32.32 -54.91 2.56
C SER A 249 -32.96 -55.21 3.93
N PRO A 250 -32.46 -56.19 4.71
CA PRO A 250 -33.04 -56.62 5.98
C PRO A 250 -33.26 -55.49 7.00
N SER A 251 -32.47 -54.42 6.90
CA SER A 251 -32.52 -53.24 7.76
C SER A 251 -33.72 -52.31 7.50
N ALA A 252 -34.39 -52.41 6.34
CA ALA A 252 -35.55 -51.58 6.01
C ALA A 252 -36.89 -52.15 6.54
N LEU A 253 -36.94 -53.45 6.85
CA LEU A 253 -38.15 -54.13 7.34
C LEU A 253 -38.30 -54.10 8.88
N GLY A 254 -37.34 -53.52 9.60
CA GLY A 254 -37.37 -53.50 11.07
C GLY A 254 -37.35 -54.91 11.69
N ILE A 255 -36.81 -55.90 10.97
CA ILE A 255 -36.61 -57.25 11.47
C ILE A 255 -35.18 -57.34 11.98
N ASN A 256 -35.00 -57.32 13.30
CA ASN A 256 -33.88 -57.99 13.94
C ASN A 256 -34.18 -59.50 14.01
#